data_AF-A0A453GPQ9-F1
#
_entry.id   AF-A0A453GPQ9-F1
#
_cell.length_a   1.000
_cell.length_b   1.000
_cell.length_c   1.000
_cell.angle_alpha   90.00
_cell.angle_beta   90.00
_cell.angle_gamma   90.00
#
_symmetry.space_group_name_H-M   'P 1'
#
loop_
_entity.id
_entity.type
_entity.pdbx_description
1 polymer ?
#
loop_
_entity_poly.entity_id
_entity_poly.type
_entity_poly.pdbx_seq_one_letter_code
_entity_poly.pdbx_strand_id
1 'polypeptide(L)'
;MDSKDHPANDDHPSHDVYQGQMFVKEIYETLRASPQWNETLMVLTYDEHGGFFDHVPTPVDGVPSPDDIVGPPPYNFTFNRLGVRVPAILISPWIEKGTVMHGPNGSPTPTSQFEHSSIPATVKKLFNLPQDFLTKRDAWAGTFEGVVQTRTEPRTDCPEQLPTPTRIRQTEANEEAKLSSFQQEIVQLAAVLNGDHQLSSLQERIRERMNVREGTSYMRSAVRRFFEAGMSAKRMGLADDEQIVKMRPSLTTRMTSSPADQDDSP
;
A
#
# COMPACT_ATOMS: atom_id res chain seq x y z
N MET A 1 -11.75 -2.57 -2.74
CA MET A 1 -12.60 -1.58 -3.44
C MET A 1 -13.64 -1.10 -2.46
N ASP A 2 -13.96 0.20 -2.50
CA ASP A 2 -14.99 0.81 -1.65
C ASP A 2 -16.36 0.18 -1.90
N SER A 3 -17.00 -0.26 -0.83
CA SER A 3 -18.30 -0.92 -0.85
C SER A 3 -19.10 -0.50 0.38
N LYS A 4 -20.42 -0.64 0.35
CA LYS A 4 -21.28 -0.20 1.46
C LYS A 4 -21.02 -0.97 2.75
N ASP A 5 -20.84 -2.28 2.62
CA ASP A 5 -20.57 -3.17 3.75
C ASP A 5 -19.09 -3.16 4.19
N HIS A 6 -18.19 -2.79 3.28
CA HIS A 6 -16.75 -2.79 3.50
C HIS A 6 -16.13 -1.53 2.88
N PRO A 7 -16.26 -0.38 3.55
CA PRO A 7 -15.72 0.86 3.05
C PRO A 7 -14.20 0.77 2.95
N ALA A 8 -13.64 1.37 1.90
CA ALA A 8 -12.18 1.46 1.78
C ALA A 8 -11.62 2.47 2.77
N ASN A 9 -10.45 2.16 3.36
CA ASN A 9 -9.82 2.89 4.45
C ASN A 9 -8.34 3.21 4.16
N ASP A 10 -8.02 3.45 2.89
CA ASP A 10 -6.67 3.67 2.35
C ASP A 10 -6.35 5.14 2.04
N ASP A 11 -7.25 6.07 2.42
CA ASP A 11 -7.22 7.50 2.06
C ASP A 11 -7.20 7.80 0.54
N HIS A 12 -7.35 6.79 -0.33
CA HIS A 12 -7.25 6.97 -1.78
C HIS A 12 -8.54 7.59 -2.36
N PRO A 13 -8.48 8.62 -3.23
CA PRO A 13 -9.67 9.13 -3.90
C PRO A 13 -10.37 8.09 -4.81
N SER A 14 -11.69 7.99 -4.84
CA SER A 14 -12.71 8.81 -4.19
C SER A 14 -13.22 8.21 -2.87
N HIS A 15 -12.44 7.37 -2.19
CA HIS A 15 -12.82 6.76 -0.92
C HIS A 15 -12.98 7.84 0.16
N ASP A 16 -13.73 7.52 1.22
CA ASP A 16 -13.95 8.46 2.33
C ASP A 16 -12.72 8.52 3.22
N VAL A 17 -12.00 9.64 3.21
CA VAL A 17 -10.84 9.89 4.09
C VAL A 17 -11.19 9.69 5.57
N TYR A 18 -12.45 9.89 5.96
CA TYR A 18 -12.89 9.56 7.32
C TYR A 18 -12.56 8.11 7.70
N GLN A 19 -12.72 7.16 6.79
CA GLN A 19 -12.46 5.74 7.05
C GLN A 19 -10.97 5.45 7.19
N GLY A 20 -10.12 6.07 6.38
CA GLY A 20 -8.67 5.95 6.53
C GLY A 20 -8.16 6.58 7.81
N GLN A 21 -8.68 7.75 8.19
CA GLN A 21 -8.33 8.39 9.47
C GLN A 21 -8.85 7.61 10.68
N MET A 22 -10.03 6.97 10.57
CA MET A 22 -10.53 6.04 11.59
C MET A 22 -9.62 4.83 11.74
N PHE A 23 -9.11 4.29 10.62
CA PHE A 23 -8.19 3.17 10.63
C PHE A 23 -6.83 3.53 11.25
N VAL A 24 -6.27 4.70 10.94
CA VAL A 24 -5.06 5.22 11.60
C VAL A 24 -5.28 5.36 13.12
N LYS A 25 -6.44 5.89 13.53
CA LYS A 25 -6.83 5.99 14.94
C LYS A 25 -6.91 4.62 15.61
N GLU A 26 -7.55 3.64 14.98
CA GLU A 26 -7.66 2.26 15.49
C GLU A 26 -6.28 1.62 15.69
N ILE A 27 -5.39 1.73 14.70
CA ILE A 27 -4.01 1.22 14.80
C ILE A 27 -3.26 1.89 15.96
N TYR A 28 -3.31 3.22 16.03
CA TYR A 28 -2.64 3.97 17.09
C TYR A 28 -3.12 3.54 18.47
N GLU A 29 -4.44 3.50 18.69
CA GLU A 29 -5.01 3.17 20.00
C GLU A 29 -4.74 1.71 20.39
N THR A 30 -4.72 0.81 19.41
CA THR A 30 -4.33 -0.59 19.62
C THR A 30 -2.87 -0.69 20.07
N LEU A 31 -1.95 -0.01 19.38
CA LEU A 31 -0.53 0.02 19.75
C LEU A 31 -0.32 0.72 21.10
N ARG A 32 -1.07 1.78 21.37
CA ARG A 32 -0.99 2.56 22.61
C ARG A 32 -1.48 1.80 23.84
N ALA A 33 -2.47 0.93 23.67
CA ALA A 33 -2.98 0.03 24.71
C ALA A 33 -2.12 -1.23 24.88
N SER A 34 -1.21 -1.51 23.94
CA SER A 34 -0.34 -2.68 24.00
C SER A 34 0.69 -2.57 25.13
N PRO A 35 1.01 -3.68 25.82
CA PRO A 35 2.15 -3.71 26.75
C PRO A 35 3.49 -3.38 26.06
N GLN A 36 3.57 -3.49 24.73
CA GLN A 36 4.75 -3.16 23.92
C GLN A 36 4.81 -1.70 23.46
N TRP A 37 3.93 -0.82 23.95
CA TRP A 37 3.93 0.60 23.56
C TRP A 37 5.32 1.26 23.72
N ASN A 38 6.01 0.98 24.82
CA ASN A 38 7.35 1.48 25.11
C ASN A 38 8.45 0.81 24.26
N GLU A 39 8.11 -0.14 23.39
CA GLU A 39 9.04 -0.82 22.47
C GLU A 39 8.64 -0.59 21.00
N THR A 40 7.68 0.32 20.76
CA THR A 40 7.09 0.54 19.44
C THR A 40 7.57 1.85 18.81
N LEU A 41 7.92 1.78 17.53
CA LEU A 41 8.00 2.91 16.61
C LEU A 41 7.00 2.67 15.48
N MET A 42 5.91 3.44 15.47
CA MET A 42 4.96 3.44 14.37
C MET A 42 5.40 4.48 13.33
N VAL A 43 5.54 4.03 12.09
CA VAL A 43 5.85 4.88 10.93
C VAL A 43 4.60 4.98 10.08
N LEU A 44 4.00 6.17 10.02
CA LEU A 44 2.87 6.46 9.14
C LEU A 44 3.39 7.27 7.95
N THR A 45 3.24 6.73 6.74
CA THR A 45 3.65 7.38 5.48
C THR A 45 2.65 7.04 4.38
N TYR A 46 2.74 7.77 3.28
CA TYR A 46 1.95 7.53 2.07
C TYR A 46 2.85 7.00 0.96
N ASP A 47 2.30 6.21 0.05
CA ASP A 47 3.00 5.68 -1.12
C ASP A 47 3.18 6.77 -2.20
N GLU A 48 2.18 7.66 -2.34
CA GLU A 48 2.16 8.77 -3.28
C GLU A 48 1.54 10.06 -2.69
N HIS A 49 1.43 11.11 -3.51
CA HIS A 49 1.16 12.49 -3.06
C HIS A 49 -0.28 12.97 -3.34
N GLY A 50 -1.15 12.12 -3.88
CA GLY A 50 -2.53 12.39 -4.23
C GLY A 50 -2.74 13.22 -5.49
N GLY A 51 -1.68 13.56 -6.23
CA GLY A 51 -1.73 14.51 -7.35
C GLY A 51 -1.87 15.99 -6.91
N PHE A 52 -1.74 16.29 -5.62
CA PHE A 52 -1.81 17.65 -5.11
C PHE A 52 -0.52 18.43 -5.40
N PHE A 53 -0.64 19.75 -5.59
CA PHE A 53 0.55 20.59 -5.78
C PHE A 53 1.43 20.61 -4.52
N ASP A 54 2.71 20.34 -4.69
CA ASP A 54 3.74 20.60 -3.68
C ASP A 54 4.74 21.63 -4.22
N HIS A 55 5.09 22.60 -3.39
CA HIS A 55 5.95 23.72 -3.79
C HIS A 55 7.45 23.38 -3.78
N VAL A 56 7.85 22.26 -3.16
CA VAL A 56 9.27 21.89 -3.05
C VAL A 56 9.67 21.11 -4.31
N PRO A 57 10.69 21.58 -5.05
CA PRO A 57 11.22 20.85 -6.18
C PRO A 57 11.71 19.46 -5.77
N THR A 58 11.45 18.46 -6.60
CA THR A 58 11.91 17.09 -6.35
C THR A 58 13.45 17.02 -6.33
N PRO A 59 14.08 16.39 -5.34
CA PRO A 59 15.53 16.20 -5.31
C PRO A 59 16.05 15.42 -6.53
N VAL A 60 17.13 15.92 -7.13
CA VAL A 60 17.82 15.31 -8.29
C VAL A 60 19.33 15.19 -8.09
N ASP A 61 19.90 15.89 -7.10
CA ASP A 61 21.35 15.94 -6.91
C ASP A 61 21.83 14.73 -6.10
N GLY A 62 22.83 14.01 -6.62
CA GLY A 62 23.46 12.86 -5.97
C GLY A 62 22.50 11.70 -5.63
N VAL A 63 21.32 11.64 -6.24
CA VAL A 63 20.31 10.59 -6.03
C VAL A 63 20.71 9.37 -6.88
N PRO A 64 21.22 8.26 -6.30
CA PRO A 64 21.73 7.12 -7.09
C PRO A 64 20.59 6.39 -7.80
N SER A 65 20.81 5.70 -8.92
CA SER A 65 19.81 4.71 -9.38
C SER A 65 19.79 3.51 -8.41
N PRO A 66 18.66 2.82 -8.17
CA PRO A 66 18.67 1.51 -7.54
C PRO A 66 19.43 0.53 -8.44
N ASP A 67 20.73 0.39 -8.18
CA ASP A 67 21.66 -0.52 -8.87
C ASP A 67 21.73 -0.38 -10.39
N ASP A 68 21.74 0.87 -10.85
CA ASP A 68 21.84 1.23 -12.27
C ASP A 68 20.69 0.67 -13.13
N ILE A 69 19.55 0.34 -12.51
CA ILE A 69 18.34 -0.08 -13.20
C ILE A 69 17.81 1.07 -14.04
N VAL A 70 17.46 0.75 -15.28
CA VAL A 70 16.86 1.67 -16.25
C VAL A 70 15.51 1.13 -16.67
N GLY A 71 14.51 2.02 -16.72
CA GLY A 71 13.16 1.70 -17.19
C GLY A 71 13.15 1.30 -18.66
N PRO A 72 12.08 0.65 -19.14
CA PRO A 72 11.99 0.20 -20.52
C PRO A 72 11.90 1.38 -21.53
N PRO A 73 12.19 1.12 -22.82
CA PRO A 73 11.90 2.06 -23.90
C PRO A 73 10.41 2.46 -23.95
N PRO A 74 10.08 3.65 -24.50
CA PRO A 74 10.99 4.62 -25.14
C PRO A 74 11.68 5.57 -24.16
N TYR A 75 11.28 5.59 -22.89
CA TYR A 75 11.66 6.65 -21.95
C TYR A 75 13.02 6.40 -21.28
N ASN A 76 13.44 5.14 -21.13
CA ASN A 76 14.72 4.77 -20.51
C ASN A 76 15.00 5.52 -19.19
N PHE A 77 13.98 5.59 -18.34
CA PHE A 77 14.04 6.36 -17.10
C PHE A 77 15.08 5.76 -16.15
N THR A 78 16.08 6.56 -15.75
CA THR A 78 17.27 6.07 -15.01
C THR A 78 17.08 6.02 -13.51
N PHE A 79 15.94 6.47 -12.99
CA PHE A 79 15.63 6.51 -11.56
C PHE A 79 16.69 7.25 -10.72
N ASN A 80 17.37 8.25 -11.27
CA ASN A 80 18.37 9.08 -10.57
C ASN A 80 17.78 10.36 -9.97
N ARG A 81 16.53 10.30 -9.52
CA ARG A 81 15.78 11.40 -8.91
C ARG A 81 14.72 10.88 -7.97
N LEU A 82 14.24 11.72 -7.06
CA LEU A 82 13.09 11.42 -6.21
C LEU A 82 11.78 11.93 -6.82
N GLY A 83 10.67 11.42 -6.30
CA GLY A 83 9.32 11.88 -6.62
C GLY A 83 8.92 13.12 -5.81
N VAL A 84 7.62 13.46 -5.90
CA VAL A 84 6.99 14.50 -5.07
C VAL A 84 6.99 14.06 -3.61
N ARG A 85 7.04 15.03 -2.68
CA ARG A 85 7.00 14.73 -1.25
C ARG A 85 5.70 14.06 -0.86
N VAL A 86 5.80 13.16 0.11
CA VAL A 86 4.68 12.52 0.79
C VAL A 86 4.76 12.82 2.29
N PRO A 87 3.64 12.86 3.03
CA PRO A 87 3.68 12.99 4.48
C PRO A 87 4.36 11.78 5.13
N ALA A 88 5.16 12.03 6.17
CA ALA A 88 5.73 11.00 7.02
C ALA A 88 5.67 11.43 8.49
N ILE A 89 5.12 10.57 9.35
CA ILE A 89 4.93 10.81 10.77
C ILE A 89 5.52 9.63 11.55
N LEU A 90 6.42 9.94 12.48
CA LEU A 90 7.03 8.97 13.38
C LEU A 90 6.37 9.09 14.76
N ILE A 91 5.88 7.98 15.29
CA ILE A 91 5.06 7.95 16.50
C ILE A 91 5.67 6.94 17.47
N SER A 92 6.14 7.42 18.61
CA SER A 92 6.75 6.61 19.67
C SER A 92 6.83 7.41 20.97
N PRO A 93 6.75 6.78 22.16
CA PRO A 93 7.01 7.47 23.42
C PRO A 93 8.47 7.94 23.57
N TRP A 94 9.38 7.46 22.71
CA TRP A 94 10.78 7.85 22.72
C TRP A 94 11.07 9.14 21.95
N ILE A 95 10.08 9.73 21.27
CA ILE A 95 10.24 10.94 20.47
C ILE A 95 9.81 12.17 21.28
N GLU A 96 10.67 13.19 21.31
CA GLU A 96 10.36 14.46 21.96
C GLU A 96 9.11 15.13 21.40
N LYS A 97 8.31 15.75 22.28
CA LYS A 97 7.09 16.44 21.88
C LYS A 97 7.41 17.60 20.95
N GLY A 98 6.73 17.68 19.81
CA GLY A 98 6.91 18.77 18.85
C GLY A 98 8.16 18.65 17.99
N THR A 99 8.74 17.45 17.89
CA THR A 99 9.89 17.19 17.00
C THR A 99 9.50 17.32 15.53
N VAL A 100 10.32 18.06 14.77
CA VAL A 100 10.23 18.15 13.31
C VAL A 100 11.59 17.82 12.72
N MET A 101 11.65 16.85 11.80
CA MET A 101 12.87 16.46 11.09
C MET A 101 12.85 17.06 9.68
N HIS A 102 13.76 18.00 9.41
CA HIS A 102 13.83 18.67 8.10
C HIS A 102 14.66 17.90 7.06
N GLY A 103 15.42 16.88 7.47
CA GLY A 103 16.27 16.07 6.62
C GLY A 103 17.24 15.22 7.46
N PRO A 104 18.07 14.38 6.83
CA PRO A 104 18.93 13.43 7.55
C PRO A 104 20.28 14.01 7.98
N ASN A 105 20.40 15.34 8.07
CA ASN A 105 21.60 16.05 8.53
C ASN A 105 22.90 15.64 7.79
N GLY A 106 22.83 15.42 6.49
CA GLY A 106 23.99 15.10 5.64
C GLY A 106 24.54 13.68 5.82
N SER A 107 23.76 12.77 6.41
CA SER A 107 24.09 11.36 6.57
C SER A 107 23.10 10.49 5.78
N PRO A 108 23.53 9.35 5.19
CA PRO A 108 24.91 8.87 5.09
C PRO A 108 25.81 9.69 4.15
N THR A 109 25.23 10.51 3.28
CA THR A 109 25.98 11.39 2.37
C THR A 109 25.40 12.82 2.41
N PRO A 110 26.15 13.85 1.97
CA PRO A 110 25.67 15.23 1.97
C PRO A 110 24.36 15.46 1.18
N THR A 111 24.07 14.61 0.19
CA THR A 111 22.86 14.73 -0.65
C THR A 111 21.70 13.86 -0.17
N SER A 112 21.93 12.97 0.80
CA SER A 112 20.93 12.04 1.32
C SER A 112 19.64 12.74 1.74
N GLN A 113 18.50 12.12 1.45
CA GLN A 113 17.16 12.59 1.79
C GLN A 113 16.40 11.51 2.58
N PHE A 114 15.32 11.91 3.24
CA PHE A 114 14.30 10.95 3.66
C PHE A 114 13.40 10.61 2.47
N GLU A 115 13.27 9.33 2.17
CA GLU A 115 12.40 8.77 1.14
C GLU A 115 12.02 7.33 1.53
N HIS A 116 11.19 6.62 0.76
CA HIS A 116 10.65 5.31 1.16
C HIS A 116 11.72 4.28 1.56
N SER A 117 12.89 4.32 0.92
CA SER A 117 14.02 3.43 1.23
C SER A 117 14.73 3.79 2.53
N SER A 118 14.41 4.92 3.15
CA SER A 118 14.79 5.24 4.55
C SER A 118 14.21 4.23 5.54
N ILE A 119 13.08 3.58 5.24
CA ILE A 119 12.48 2.57 6.11
C ILE A 119 13.38 1.33 6.20
N PRO A 120 13.69 0.60 5.11
CA PRO A 120 14.58 -0.55 5.17
C PRO A 120 16.00 -0.16 5.61
N ALA A 121 16.51 1.01 5.23
CA ALA A 121 17.80 1.51 5.70
C ALA A 121 17.83 1.70 7.23
N THR A 122 16.76 2.25 7.80
CA THR A 122 16.62 2.42 9.25
C THR A 122 16.49 1.08 9.96
N VAL A 123 15.67 0.15 9.44
CA VAL A 123 15.54 -1.22 10.01
C VAL A 123 16.89 -1.91 10.05
N LYS A 124 17.63 -1.89 8.95
CA LYS A 124 18.98 -2.45 8.87
C LYS A 124 19.90 -1.91 9.95
N LYS A 125 19.93 -0.58 10.12
CA LYS A 125 20.80 0.09 11.09
C LYS A 125 20.35 -0.14 12.53
N LEU A 126 19.06 -0.04 12.80
CA LEU A 126 18.47 -0.22 14.13
C LEU A 126 18.72 -1.63 14.68
N PHE A 127 18.62 -2.65 13.83
CA PHE A 127 18.83 -4.05 14.23
C PHE A 127 20.24 -4.59 13.92
N ASN A 128 21.15 -3.74 13.43
CA ASN A 128 22.51 -4.11 13.05
C ASN A 128 22.55 -5.37 12.16
N LEU A 129 21.71 -5.40 11.12
CA LEU A 129 21.58 -6.57 10.25
C LEU A 129 22.89 -6.80 9.45
N PRO A 130 23.44 -8.02 9.44
CA PRO A 130 24.80 -8.29 8.95
C PRO A 130 24.93 -8.32 7.41
N GLN A 131 23.84 -8.44 6.68
CA GLN A 131 23.82 -8.39 5.21
C GLN A 131 24.24 -7.01 4.71
N ASP A 132 24.44 -6.81 3.42
CA ASP A 132 24.60 -5.48 2.84
C ASP A 132 23.25 -4.75 2.72
N PHE A 133 23.25 -3.49 2.26
CA PHE A 133 22.02 -2.82 1.84
C PHE A 133 21.45 -3.53 0.60
N LEU A 134 20.14 -3.42 0.39
CA LEU A 134 19.47 -4.10 -0.71
C LEU A 134 19.89 -3.54 -2.07
N THR A 135 20.16 -2.23 -2.13
CA THR A 135 20.53 -1.47 -3.31
C THR A 135 21.41 -0.27 -2.96
N LYS A 136 21.92 0.43 -3.98
CA LYS A 136 22.54 1.76 -3.82
C LYS A 136 21.58 2.81 -3.25
N ARG A 137 20.26 2.66 -3.45
CA ARG A 137 19.25 3.64 -3.02
C ARG A 137 19.08 3.63 -1.49
N ASP A 138 18.83 2.48 -0.88
CA ASP A 138 18.71 2.37 0.58
C ASP A 138 20.05 2.56 1.29
N ALA A 139 21.19 2.23 0.64
CA ALA A 139 22.50 2.60 1.16
C ALA A 139 22.73 4.12 1.24
N TRP A 140 22.09 4.89 0.34
CA TRP A 140 22.16 6.35 0.29
C TRP A 140 21.08 7.04 1.12
N ALA A 141 19.95 6.38 1.37
CA ALA A 141 18.81 6.97 2.06
C ALA A 141 19.17 7.41 3.49
N GLY A 142 18.63 8.55 3.90
CA GLY A 142 18.76 9.01 5.28
C GLY A 142 18.05 8.05 6.24
N THR A 143 18.63 7.78 7.40
CA THR A 143 18.01 6.94 8.44
C THR A 143 17.51 7.78 9.61
N PHE A 144 16.48 7.32 10.31
CA PHE A 144 15.77 8.11 11.34
C PHE A 144 15.80 7.48 12.74
N GLU A 145 16.58 6.41 12.98
CA GLU A 145 16.68 5.77 14.29
C GLU A 145 17.17 6.71 15.40
N GLY A 146 17.95 7.74 15.06
CA GLY A 146 18.45 8.71 16.05
C GLY A 146 17.33 9.45 16.78
N VAL A 147 16.14 9.59 16.18
CA VAL A 147 15.01 10.31 16.78
C VAL A 147 14.42 9.61 18.01
N VAL A 148 14.57 8.28 18.09
CA VAL A 148 14.11 7.49 19.24
C VAL A 148 15.22 7.28 20.29
N GLN A 149 16.41 7.84 20.06
CA GLN A 149 17.57 7.72 20.95
C GLN A 149 17.86 9.00 21.73
N THR A 150 17.05 10.05 21.56
CA THR A 150 17.24 11.34 22.24
C THR A 150 16.87 11.30 23.71
N ARG A 151 16.12 10.26 24.14
CA ARG A 151 15.58 10.12 25.48
C ARG A 151 16.18 8.92 26.21
N THR A 152 16.32 9.04 27.52
CA THR A 152 16.71 7.93 28.41
C THR A 152 15.49 7.20 29.00
N GLU A 153 14.30 7.81 28.94
CA GLU A 153 13.04 7.23 29.41
C GLU A 153 11.88 7.57 28.46
N PRO A 154 10.91 6.66 28.27
CA PRO A 154 9.74 6.90 27.43
C PRO A 154 8.87 8.01 28.05
N ARG A 155 8.25 8.81 27.18
CA ARG A 155 7.27 9.81 27.59
C ARG A 155 6.03 9.15 28.17
N THR A 156 5.50 9.76 29.22
CA THR A 156 4.27 9.35 29.91
C THR A 156 3.07 10.21 29.52
N ASP A 157 3.26 11.26 28.74
CA ASP A 157 2.23 12.21 28.30
C ASP A 157 1.65 11.89 26.90
N CYS A 158 1.91 10.69 26.36
CA CYS A 158 1.37 10.24 25.08
C CYS A 158 -0.14 9.99 25.20
N PRO A 159 -0.98 10.55 24.29
CA PRO A 159 -2.43 10.42 24.37
C PRO A 159 -2.84 8.95 24.31
N GLU A 160 -3.79 8.55 25.15
CA GLU A 160 -4.34 7.19 25.12
C GLU A 160 -5.38 7.03 24.01
N GLN A 161 -6.07 8.12 23.69
CA GLN A 161 -7.07 8.19 22.63
C GLN A 161 -6.83 9.42 21.75
N LEU A 162 -7.01 9.24 20.45
CA LEU A 162 -7.00 10.33 19.47
C LEU A 162 -8.42 10.90 19.30
N PRO A 163 -8.56 12.16 18.86
CA PRO A 163 -9.88 12.70 18.52
C PRO A 163 -10.54 11.88 17.41
N THR A 164 -11.85 11.73 17.47
CA THR A 164 -12.62 11.10 16.39
C THR A 164 -12.56 11.98 15.14
N PRO A 165 -12.11 11.46 13.98
CA PRO A 165 -12.12 12.17 12.72
C PRO A 165 -13.52 12.71 12.38
N THR A 166 -13.57 13.84 11.68
CA THR A 166 -14.84 14.38 11.19
C THR A 166 -15.19 13.73 9.87
N ARG A 167 -16.46 13.32 9.70
CA ARG A 167 -16.91 12.77 8.42
C ARG A 167 -17.04 13.87 7.38
N ILE A 168 -16.33 13.73 6.26
CA ILE A 168 -16.31 14.74 5.18
C ILE A 168 -17.20 14.31 4.01
N ARG A 169 -17.17 13.03 3.63
CA ARG A 169 -18.01 12.51 2.55
C ARG A 169 -19.47 12.39 3.00
N GLN A 170 -20.37 12.92 2.19
CA GLN A 170 -21.83 12.88 2.45
C GLN A 170 -22.55 11.73 1.73
N THR A 171 -21.90 11.10 0.75
CA THR A 171 -22.47 10.03 -0.07
C THR A 171 -21.92 8.66 0.32
N GLU A 172 -22.67 7.60 0.03
CA GLU A 172 -22.20 6.21 0.19
C GLU A 172 -21.32 5.75 -0.98
N ALA A 173 -20.72 4.57 -0.85
CA ALA A 173 -20.06 3.86 -1.94
C ALA A 173 -21.02 3.66 -3.13
N ASN A 174 -20.60 4.07 -4.33
CA ASN A 174 -21.37 3.87 -5.56
C ASN A 174 -20.94 2.56 -6.24
N GLU A 175 -21.53 1.46 -5.79
CA GLU A 175 -21.20 0.12 -6.26
C GLU A 175 -21.68 -0.15 -7.71
N GLU A 176 -22.60 0.67 -8.23
CA GLU A 176 -23.12 0.55 -9.59
C GLU A 176 -22.34 1.41 -10.61
N ALA A 177 -21.38 2.22 -10.14
CA ALA A 177 -20.51 2.99 -11.02
C ALA A 177 -19.60 2.05 -11.84
N LYS A 178 -19.22 2.52 -13.04
CA LYS A 178 -18.12 1.90 -13.79
C LYS A 178 -16.84 1.93 -12.96
N LEU A 179 -16.00 0.91 -13.13
CA LEU A 179 -14.68 0.88 -12.49
C LEU A 179 -13.84 2.09 -12.94
N SER A 180 -13.23 2.79 -11.99
CA SER A 180 -12.16 3.75 -12.28
C SER A 180 -10.95 3.03 -12.90
N SER A 181 -10.04 3.77 -13.55
CA SER A 181 -8.81 3.19 -14.10
C SER A 181 -8.02 2.42 -13.03
N PHE A 182 -7.86 2.99 -11.84
CA PHE A 182 -7.22 2.32 -10.71
C PHE A 182 -7.93 1.02 -10.32
N GLN A 183 -9.26 1.04 -10.21
CA GLN A 183 -10.04 -0.14 -9.89
C GLN A 183 -9.91 -1.21 -10.99
N GLN A 184 -9.88 -0.83 -12.27
CA GLN A 184 -9.64 -1.76 -13.37
C GLN A 184 -8.29 -2.47 -13.23
N GLU A 185 -7.23 -1.74 -12.91
CA GLU A 185 -5.90 -2.31 -12.70
C GLU A 185 -5.87 -3.30 -11.52
N ILE A 186 -6.59 -2.99 -10.43
CA ILE A 186 -6.72 -3.93 -9.31
C ILE A 186 -7.45 -5.22 -9.74
N VAL A 187 -8.53 -5.13 -10.53
CA VAL A 187 -9.23 -6.33 -11.03
C VAL A 187 -8.32 -7.12 -11.98
N GLN A 188 -7.54 -6.44 -12.83
CA GLN A 188 -6.57 -7.09 -13.70
C GLN A 188 -5.50 -7.85 -12.91
N LEU A 189 -4.99 -7.25 -11.83
CA LEU A 189 -4.05 -7.92 -10.92
C LEU A 189 -4.69 -9.16 -10.27
N ALA A 190 -5.94 -9.05 -9.81
CA ALA A 190 -6.68 -10.20 -9.29
C ALA A 190 -6.87 -11.30 -10.35
N ALA A 191 -7.05 -10.93 -11.63
CA ALA A 191 -7.13 -11.89 -12.73
C ALA A 191 -5.81 -12.65 -12.97
N VAL A 192 -4.66 -12.08 -12.58
CA VAL A 192 -3.36 -12.79 -12.63
C VAL A 192 -3.36 -13.97 -11.68
N LEU A 193 -3.91 -13.82 -10.46
CA LEU A 193 -3.94 -14.87 -9.43
C LEU A 193 -4.60 -16.15 -9.93
N ASN A 194 -5.63 -16.03 -10.76
CA ASN A 194 -6.37 -17.17 -11.32
C ASN A 194 -5.89 -17.61 -12.71
N GLY A 195 -4.93 -16.91 -13.31
CA GLY A 195 -4.56 -17.10 -14.72
C GLY A 195 -5.54 -16.49 -15.73
N ASP A 196 -6.68 -15.94 -15.28
CA ASP A 196 -7.71 -15.33 -16.12
C ASP A 196 -7.22 -14.07 -16.87
N HIS A 197 -6.08 -13.48 -16.49
CA HIS A 197 -5.44 -12.38 -17.22
C HIS A 197 -5.20 -12.69 -18.72
N GLN A 198 -5.11 -13.98 -19.09
CA GLN A 198 -4.95 -14.44 -20.47
C GLN A 198 -6.24 -14.35 -21.30
N LEU A 199 -7.40 -14.11 -20.68
CA LEU A 199 -8.70 -14.06 -21.36
C LEU A 199 -8.99 -12.64 -21.87
N SER A 200 -8.85 -12.42 -23.18
CA SER A 200 -9.13 -11.12 -23.81
C SER A 200 -10.54 -10.61 -23.56
N SER A 201 -11.54 -11.51 -23.50
CA SER A 201 -12.93 -11.16 -23.21
C SER A 201 -13.14 -10.65 -21.78
N LEU A 202 -12.37 -11.14 -20.80
CA LEU A 202 -12.40 -10.61 -19.45
C LEU A 202 -11.77 -9.22 -19.42
N GLN A 203 -10.66 -9.02 -20.11
CA GLN A 203 -9.98 -7.73 -20.20
C GLN A 203 -10.88 -6.65 -20.81
N GLU A 204 -11.62 -6.98 -21.87
CA GLU A 204 -12.64 -6.09 -22.45
C GLU A 204 -13.76 -5.79 -21.45
N ARG A 205 -14.28 -6.82 -20.75
CA ARG A 205 -15.35 -6.63 -19.76
C ARG A 205 -14.91 -5.73 -18.62
N ILE A 206 -13.71 -5.94 -18.06
CA ILE A 206 -13.15 -5.12 -16.97
C ILE A 206 -13.13 -3.65 -17.38
N ARG A 207 -12.68 -3.35 -18.60
CA ARG A 207 -12.57 -1.98 -19.10
C ARG A 207 -13.91 -1.33 -19.42
N GLU A 208 -14.79 -2.06 -20.09
CA GLU A 208 -15.95 -1.44 -20.75
C GLU A 208 -17.26 -1.56 -19.97
N ARG A 209 -17.42 -2.66 -19.22
CA ARG A 209 -18.75 -3.12 -18.74
C ARG A 209 -18.83 -3.38 -17.25
N MET A 210 -17.73 -3.70 -16.60
CA MET A 210 -17.73 -4.10 -15.18
C MET A 210 -18.02 -2.89 -14.28
N ASN A 211 -18.93 -3.08 -13.32
CA ASN A 211 -19.17 -2.11 -12.26
C ASN A 211 -18.38 -2.46 -10.97
N VAL A 212 -18.39 -1.55 -10.00
CA VAL A 212 -17.66 -1.71 -8.73
C VAL A 212 -18.12 -2.95 -7.95
N ARG A 213 -19.43 -3.25 -7.94
CA ARG A 213 -19.99 -4.45 -7.30
C ARG A 213 -19.41 -5.74 -7.91
N GLU A 214 -19.46 -5.84 -9.22
CA GLU A 214 -18.95 -6.99 -9.97
C GLU A 214 -17.43 -7.13 -9.80
N GLY A 215 -16.68 -6.03 -9.90
CA GLY A 215 -15.23 -6.01 -9.69
C GLY A 215 -14.84 -6.49 -8.29
N THR A 216 -15.55 -6.00 -7.27
CA THR A 216 -15.35 -6.42 -5.87
C THR A 216 -15.60 -7.91 -5.69
N SER A 217 -16.71 -8.43 -6.24
CA SER A 217 -17.05 -9.85 -6.19
C SER A 217 -16.00 -10.71 -6.90
N TYR A 218 -15.57 -10.29 -8.09
CA TYR A 218 -14.52 -10.97 -8.86
C TYR A 218 -13.22 -11.05 -8.07
N MET A 219 -12.74 -9.93 -7.52
CA MET A 219 -11.52 -9.88 -6.73
C MET A 219 -11.56 -10.83 -5.53
N ARG A 220 -12.66 -10.79 -4.75
CA ARG A 220 -12.84 -11.68 -3.58
C ARG A 220 -12.79 -13.14 -3.99
N SER A 221 -13.49 -13.48 -5.08
CA SER A 221 -13.49 -14.83 -5.63
C SER A 221 -12.09 -15.26 -6.10
N ALA A 222 -11.34 -14.36 -6.75
CA ALA A 222 -10.00 -14.65 -7.24
C ALA A 222 -9.00 -14.89 -6.12
N VAL A 223 -8.95 -14.01 -5.12
CA VAL A 223 -8.10 -14.18 -3.94
C VAL A 223 -8.45 -15.47 -3.20
N ARG A 224 -9.75 -15.75 -2.99
CA ARG A 224 -10.21 -16.99 -2.35
C ARG A 224 -9.75 -18.23 -3.11
N ARG A 225 -9.98 -18.28 -4.42
CA ARG A 225 -9.60 -19.42 -5.27
C ARG A 225 -8.09 -19.65 -5.29
N PHE A 226 -7.30 -18.58 -5.30
CA PHE A 226 -5.85 -18.63 -5.21
C PHE A 226 -5.39 -19.27 -3.89
N PHE A 227 -5.93 -18.82 -2.75
CA PHE A 227 -5.62 -19.43 -1.45
C PHE A 227 -6.10 -20.89 -1.35
N GLU A 228 -7.30 -21.20 -1.84
CA GLU A 228 -7.82 -22.58 -1.88
C GLU A 228 -6.91 -23.50 -2.69
N ALA A 229 -6.41 -23.04 -3.84
CA ALA A 229 -5.47 -23.77 -4.68
C ALA A 229 -4.13 -23.98 -3.97
N GLY A 230 -3.57 -22.93 -3.35
CA GLY A 230 -2.35 -23.00 -2.54
C GLY A 230 -2.45 -24.01 -1.39
N MET A 231 -3.50 -23.90 -0.58
CA MET A 231 -3.76 -24.82 0.53
C MET A 231 -4.01 -26.27 0.07
N SER A 232 -4.62 -26.45 -1.10
CA SER A 232 -4.84 -27.78 -1.65
C SER A 232 -3.54 -28.39 -2.18
N ALA A 233 -2.71 -27.63 -2.90
CA ALA A 233 -1.40 -28.09 -3.37
C ALA A 233 -0.49 -28.51 -2.19
N LYS A 234 -0.46 -27.71 -1.12
CA LYS A 234 0.27 -28.03 0.12
C LYS A 234 -0.25 -29.33 0.76
N ARG A 235 -1.58 -29.49 0.88
CA ARG A 235 -2.19 -30.72 1.41
C ARG A 235 -1.89 -31.97 0.57
N MET A 236 -1.73 -31.80 -0.75
CA MET A 236 -1.37 -32.88 -1.67
C MET A 236 0.15 -33.15 -1.75
N GLY A 237 0.98 -32.40 -1.02
CA GLY A 237 2.44 -32.50 -1.10
C GLY A 237 3.02 -32.06 -2.45
N LEU A 238 2.26 -31.27 -3.22
CA LEU A 238 2.64 -30.77 -4.55
C LEU A 238 3.34 -29.41 -4.48
N ALA A 239 3.32 -28.75 -3.33
CA ALA A 239 3.99 -27.48 -3.06
C ALA A 239 4.52 -27.49 -1.62
N ASP A 240 5.75 -27.01 -1.45
CA ASP A 240 6.34 -26.68 -0.14
C ASP A 240 6.02 -25.22 0.24
N ASP A 241 6.62 -24.73 1.32
CA ASP A 241 6.39 -23.37 1.83
C ASP A 241 6.99 -22.26 0.95
N GLU A 242 7.75 -22.61 -0.10
CA GLU A 242 8.46 -21.67 -0.98
C GLU A 242 7.85 -21.60 -2.39
N GLN A 243 6.88 -22.46 -2.70
CA GLN A 243 6.28 -22.56 -4.03
C GLN A 243 4.94 -21.80 -4.15
N ILE A 244 4.84 -20.97 -5.19
CA ILE A 244 3.61 -20.26 -5.55
C ILE A 244 2.82 -21.09 -6.58
N VAL A 245 1.56 -21.41 -6.27
CA VAL A 245 0.68 -22.12 -7.19
C VAL A 245 0.30 -21.22 -8.37
N LYS A 246 0.67 -21.65 -9.58
CA LYS A 246 0.27 -20.98 -10.82
C LYS A 246 -1.06 -21.55 -11.33
N MET A 247 -2.15 -20.79 -11.14
CA MET A 247 -3.46 -21.17 -11.63
C MET A 247 -3.57 -21.00 -13.16
N ARG A 248 -4.38 -21.85 -13.80
CA ARG A 248 -4.75 -21.72 -15.21
C ARG A 248 -6.13 -21.08 -15.33
N PRO A 249 -6.40 -20.32 -16.41
CA PRO A 249 -7.72 -19.75 -16.64
C PRO A 249 -8.79 -20.83 -16.55
N SER A 250 -9.87 -20.55 -15.82
CA SER A 250 -10.98 -21.50 -15.74
C SER A 250 -12.03 -21.14 -16.79
N LEU A 251 -12.42 -22.12 -17.62
CA LEU A 251 -13.55 -21.97 -18.55
C LEU A 251 -14.89 -21.76 -17.81
N THR A 252 -14.94 -22.06 -16.51
CA THR A 252 -16.10 -21.85 -15.65
C THR A 252 -16.17 -20.45 -15.03
N THR A 253 -15.24 -19.54 -15.34
CA THR A 253 -15.38 -18.10 -14.97
C THR A 253 -16.56 -17.42 -15.70
N ARG A 254 -17.26 -18.14 -16.60
CA ARG A 254 -18.65 -17.85 -17.00
C ARG A 254 -19.63 -18.32 -15.92
N MET A 255 -19.91 -17.48 -14.94
CA MET A 255 -21.01 -17.63 -13.96
C MET A 255 -21.40 -16.20 -13.57
N THR A 256 -22.64 -15.69 -13.58
CA THR A 256 -24.02 -16.20 -13.69
C THR A 256 -24.83 -15.11 -14.41
N SER A 257 -25.67 -15.43 -15.40
CA SER A 257 -26.66 -14.48 -15.90
C SER A 257 -27.75 -14.26 -14.84
N SER A 258 -28.05 -13.02 -14.50
CA SER A 258 -29.22 -12.67 -13.68
C SER A 258 -30.50 -13.21 -14.34
N PRO A 259 -31.47 -13.75 -13.58
CA PRO A 259 -32.77 -14.14 -14.12
C PRO A 259 -33.62 -12.87 -14.28
N ALA A 260 -33.43 -12.15 -15.38
CA ALA A 260 -34.28 -11.01 -15.73
C ALA A 260 -34.70 -10.97 -17.21
N ASP A 261 -34.13 -11.81 -18.07
CA ASP A 261 -34.53 -11.90 -19.48
C ASP A 261 -35.17 -13.25 -19.79
N GLN A 262 -36.36 -13.47 -19.25
CA GLN A 262 -37.39 -14.27 -19.91
C GLN A 262 -38.61 -13.37 -20.04
N ASP A 263 -38.56 -12.52 -21.06
CA ASP A 263 -39.72 -11.77 -21.52
C ASP A 263 -40.55 -12.71 -22.40
N ASP A 264 -41.74 -13.01 -21.91
CA ASP A 264 -42.83 -13.67 -22.61
C ASP A 264 -43.17 -12.88 -23.88
N SER A 265 -43.41 -13.58 -25.00
CA SER A 265 -44.44 -13.26 -26.01
C SER A 265 -44.34 -14.19 -27.22
N PRO A 266 -45.47 -14.44 -27.91
CA PRO A 266 -46.56 -15.35 -27.61
C PRO A 266 -46.43 -16.74 -28.28
#